data_AF-A0A6B1YGN2-F1
#
_entry.id   AF-A0A6B1YGN2-F1
#
_cell.length_a   1.000
_cell.length_b   1.000
_cell.length_c   1.000
_cell.angle_alpha   90.00
_cell.angle_beta   90.00
_cell.angle_gamma   90.00
#
_symmetry.space_group_name_H-M   'P 1'
#
loop_
_entity.id
_entity.type
_entity.pdbx_description
1 polymer ?
#
loop_
_entity_poly.entity_id
_entity_poly.type
_entity_poly.pdbx_seq_one_letter_code
_entity_poly.pdbx_strand_id
1 'polypeptide(L)'
;MPEMTASRVVKVGEAEVIVRELAVKDLRKMLIPSDETILDAALFEELRLSDLLLMTNLDRDAIEGLRPSELAVVVKACKEQNPHFFAMLARLEKAQRTR
;
A
#
# COMPACT_ATOMS: atom_id res chain seq x y z
N MET A 1 -18.30 -20.25 -6.07
CA MET A 1 -18.10 -19.45 -4.85
C MET A 1 -16.77 -18.74 -5.02
N PRO A 2 -16.67 -17.40 -5.02
CA PRO A 2 -15.35 -16.78 -5.04
C PRO A 2 -14.75 -16.95 -3.65
N GLU A 3 -13.68 -17.73 -3.55
CA GLU A 3 -12.77 -17.67 -2.40
C GLU A 3 -12.23 -16.25 -2.33
N MET A 4 -12.87 -15.41 -1.53
CA MET A 4 -12.36 -14.11 -1.13
C MET A 4 -11.18 -14.35 -0.18
N THR A 5 -10.08 -14.81 -0.76
CA THR A 5 -8.83 -14.95 -0.03
C THR A 5 -8.39 -13.52 0.28
N ALA A 6 -8.48 -13.12 1.55
CA ALA A 6 -8.09 -11.79 2.05
C ALA A 6 -6.58 -11.50 1.89
N SER A 7 -5.88 -12.32 1.12
CA SER A 7 -4.48 -12.16 0.76
C SER A 7 -4.19 -12.79 -0.59
N ARG A 8 -3.13 -12.30 -1.24
CA ARG A 8 -2.61 -12.79 -2.50
C ARG A 8 -1.08 -12.73 -2.47
N VAL A 9 -0.46 -13.72 -3.09
CA VAL A 9 0.98 -13.74 -3.34
C VAL A 9 1.31 -13.04 -4.66
N VAL A 10 2.33 -12.21 -4.63
CA VAL A 10 2.86 -11.41 -5.75
C VAL A 10 4.34 -11.70 -5.86
N LYS A 11 4.80 -12.11 -7.03
CA LYS A 11 6.24 -12.33 -7.28
C LYS A 11 6.90 -11.04 -7.74
N VAL A 12 7.98 -10.67 -7.08
CA VAL A 12 8.73 -9.43 -7.32
C VAL A 12 10.21 -9.79 -7.38
N GLY A 13 10.76 -9.88 -8.59
CA GLY A 13 12.09 -10.45 -8.77
C GLY A 13 12.13 -11.90 -8.26
N GLU A 14 13.03 -12.18 -7.31
CA GLU A 14 13.16 -13.48 -6.63
C GLU A 14 12.34 -13.57 -5.33
N ALA A 15 11.69 -12.47 -4.89
CA ALA A 15 10.94 -12.41 -3.64
C ALA A 15 9.44 -12.71 -3.83
N GLU A 16 8.85 -13.38 -2.83
CA GLU A 16 7.40 -13.59 -2.73
C GLU A 16 6.78 -12.64 -1.71
N VAL A 17 5.95 -11.73 -2.20
CA VAL A 17 5.26 -10.70 -1.41
C VAL A 17 3.81 -11.10 -1.21
N ILE A 18 3.40 -11.24 0.05
CA ILE A 18 2.02 -11.53 0.43
C ILE A 18 1.31 -10.20 0.69
N VAL A 19 0.45 -9.80 -0.22
CA VAL A 19 -0.43 -8.64 -0.07
C VAL A 19 -1.72 -9.07 0.60
N ARG A 20 -2.20 -8.34 1.60
CA ARG A 20 -3.43 -8.63 2.34
C ARG A 20 -4.40 -7.45 2.32
N GLU A 21 -5.68 -7.77 2.51
CA GLU A 21 -6.73 -6.79 2.75
C GLU A 21 -6.57 -6.19 4.16
N LEU A 22 -6.75 -4.87 4.27
CA LEU A 22 -6.62 -4.12 5.51
C LEU A 22 -7.93 -4.09 6.28
N ALA A 23 -7.83 -4.35 7.58
CA ALA A 23 -8.92 -4.06 8.49
C ALA A 23 -9.00 -2.55 8.77
N VAL A 24 -10.21 -2.08 9.13
CA VAL A 24 -10.45 -0.65 9.47
C VAL A 24 -9.52 -0.14 10.58
N LYS A 25 -9.11 -0.99 11.52
CA LYS A 25 -8.14 -0.64 12.56
C LYS A 25 -6.77 -0.27 12.00
N ASP A 26 -6.35 -0.90 10.91
CA ASP A 26 -5.07 -0.68 10.27
C ASP A 26 -5.14 0.55 9.36
N LEU A 27 -6.29 0.79 8.71
CA LEU A 27 -6.58 2.06 8.02
C LEU A 27 -6.41 3.27 8.94
N ARG A 28 -6.83 3.17 10.20
CA ARG A 28 -6.63 4.27 11.17
C ARG A 28 -5.16 4.55 11.42
N LYS A 29 -4.30 3.54 11.46
CA LYS A 29 -2.85 3.73 11.67
C LYS A 29 -2.20 4.47 10.50
N MET A 30 -2.68 4.22 9.29
CA MET A 30 -2.19 4.90 8.08
C MET A 30 -2.55 6.39 8.07
N LEU A 31 -3.66 6.78 8.68
CA LEU A 31 -4.06 8.19 8.74
C LEU A 31 -3.32 9.00 9.82
N ILE A 32 -2.46 8.37 10.62
CA ILE A 32 -1.68 9.05 11.65
C ILE A 32 -0.42 9.65 11.00
N PRO A 33 -0.14 10.94 11.23
CA PRO A 33 1.11 11.56 10.79
C PRO A 33 2.34 10.83 11.36
N SER A 34 3.36 10.65 10.52
CA SER A 34 4.61 9.96 10.83
C SER A 34 5.81 10.84 10.46
N ASP A 35 6.96 10.59 11.10
CA ASP A 35 8.24 11.22 10.75
C ASP A 35 8.85 10.58 9.48
N GLU A 36 8.14 10.69 8.37
CA GLU A 36 8.55 10.14 7.08
C GLU A 36 9.43 11.10 6.29
N THR A 37 10.35 10.54 5.49
CA THR A 37 11.11 11.34 4.53
C THR A 37 10.22 11.75 3.35
N ILE A 38 10.63 12.80 2.62
CA ILE A 38 9.93 13.22 1.40
C ILE A 38 9.84 12.06 0.39
N LEU A 39 10.88 11.22 0.32
CA LEU A 39 10.88 10.05 -0.55
C LEU A 39 9.82 9.04 -0.14
N ASP A 40 9.75 8.70 1.16
CA ASP A 40 8.78 7.75 1.70
C ASP A 40 7.33 8.21 1.45
N ALA A 41 7.11 9.52 1.52
CA ALA A 41 5.79 10.12 1.39
C ALA A 41 5.35 10.41 -0.06
N ALA A 42 6.30 10.59 -0.99
CA ALA A 42 6.00 11.12 -2.34
C ALA A 42 6.38 10.20 -3.50
N LEU A 43 7.02 9.04 -3.24
CA LEU A 43 7.41 8.13 -4.32
C LEU A 43 6.20 7.60 -5.13
N PHE A 44 5.08 7.38 -4.46
CA PHE A 44 3.81 7.00 -5.09
C PHE A 44 2.72 8.01 -4.72
N GLU A 45 1.91 8.40 -5.70
CA GLU A 45 0.88 9.43 -5.54
C GLU A 45 -0.21 9.01 -4.54
N GLU A 46 -0.52 7.72 -4.48
CA GLU A 46 -1.70 7.20 -3.76
C GLU A 46 -1.35 6.58 -2.40
N LEU A 47 -0.07 6.36 -2.06
CA LEU A 47 0.33 5.72 -0.80
C LEU A 47 1.79 5.99 -0.44
N ARG A 48 2.11 5.87 0.84
CA ARG A 48 3.46 6.05 1.38
C ARG A 48 4.19 4.71 1.47
N LEU A 49 5.52 4.70 1.46
CA LEU A 49 6.28 3.45 1.56
C LEU A 49 6.02 2.70 2.88
N SER A 50 5.79 3.43 3.97
CA SER A 50 5.42 2.87 5.27
C SER A 50 4.07 2.13 5.26
N ASP A 51 3.14 2.55 4.40
CA ASP A 51 1.81 1.95 4.26
C ASP A 51 1.90 0.51 3.73
N LEU A 52 2.92 0.20 2.93
CA LEU A 52 3.19 -1.14 2.41
C LEU A 52 3.45 -2.15 3.53
N LEU A 53 4.05 -1.73 4.65
CA LEU A 53 4.33 -2.59 5.79
C LEU A 53 3.05 -3.13 6.46
N LEU A 54 1.94 -2.41 6.32
CA LEU A 54 0.65 -2.81 6.90
C LEU A 54 -0.12 -3.77 5.99
N MET A 55 0.10 -3.67 4.68
CA MET A 55 -0.57 -4.46 3.65
C MET A 55 0.23 -5.69 3.22
N THR A 56 1.51 -5.77 3.56
CA THR A 56 2.39 -6.82 3.04
C THR A 56 3.14 -7.56 4.13
N ASN A 57 3.87 -8.61 3.75
CA ASN A 57 4.88 -9.26 4.60
C ASN A 57 6.27 -8.64 4.42
N LEU A 58 6.42 -7.53 3.70
CA LEU A 58 7.69 -6.84 3.56
C LEU A 58 8.05 -6.13 4.87
N ASP A 59 9.34 -6.11 5.18
CA ASP A 59 9.92 -5.21 6.17
C ASP A 59 10.56 -3.99 5.46
N ARG A 60 11.09 -3.07 6.28
CA ARG A 60 11.70 -1.83 5.76
C ARG A 60 12.90 -2.12 4.87
N ASP A 61 13.76 -3.04 5.28
CA ASP A 61 14.98 -3.39 4.55
C ASP A 61 14.64 -4.00 3.19
N ALA A 62 13.59 -4.83 3.13
CA ALA A 62 13.10 -5.38 1.88
C ALA A 62 12.55 -4.28 0.96
N ILE A 63 11.81 -3.29 1.48
CA ILE A 63 11.32 -2.16 0.66
C ILE A 63 12.49 -1.35 0.09
N GLU A 64 13.53 -1.08 0.89
CA GLU A 64 14.71 -0.33 0.44
C GLU A 64 15.52 -1.10 -0.61
N GLY A 65 15.51 -2.43 -0.57
CA GLY A 65 16.16 -3.28 -1.57
C GLY A 65 15.39 -3.42 -2.90
N LEU A 66 14.11 -3.05 -2.95
CA LEU A 66 13.29 -3.18 -4.16
C LEU A 66 13.42 -1.96 -5.07
N ARG A 67 13.47 -2.22 -6.38
CA ARG A 67 13.43 -1.14 -7.39
C ARG A 67 12.04 -0.50 -7.45
N PRO A 68 11.91 0.77 -7.86
CA PRO A 68 10.60 1.40 -8.03
C PRO A 68 9.64 0.62 -8.95
N SER A 69 10.15 -0.03 -9.99
CA SER A 69 9.35 -0.88 -10.90
C SER A 69 8.84 -2.16 -10.22
N GLU A 70 9.60 -2.71 -9.29
CA GLU A 70 9.23 -3.86 -8.46
C GLU A 70 8.19 -3.46 -7.41
N LEU A 71 8.41 -2.32 -6.74
CA LEU A 71 7.44 -1.73 -5.82
C LEU A 71 6.11 -1.41 -6.53
N ALA A 72 6.14 -0.93 -7.78
CA ALA A 72 4.92 -0.68 -8.55
C ALA A 72 4.06 -1.94 -8.74
N VAL A 73 4.67 -3.12 -8.85
CA VAL A 73 3.94 -4.41 -8.92
C VAL A 73 3.24 -4.70 -7.59
N VAL A 74 3.93 -4.45 -6.47
CA VAL A 74 3.34 -4.59 -5.12
C VAL A 74 2.20 -3.60 -4.93
N VAL A 75 2.40 -2.32 -5.27
CA VAL A 75 1.38 -1.27 -5.19
C VAL A 75 0.13 -1.66 -5.98
N LYS A 76 0.30 -2.15 -7.22
CA LYS A 76 -0.82 -2.61 -8.04
C LYS A 76 -1.61 -3.72 -7.33
N ALA A 77 -0.93 -4.71 -6.76
CA ALA A 77 -1.59 -5.77 -6.03
C ALA A 77 -2.24 -5.28 -4.73
N CYS A 78 -1.63 -4.33 -4.03
CA CYS A 78 -2.23 -3.65 -2.88
C CYS A 78 -3.55 -2.98 -3.27
N LYS A 79 -3.61 -2.31 -4.42
CA LYS A 79 -4.84 -1.69 -4.95
C LYS A 79 -5.93 -2.71 -5.26
N GLU A 80 -5.54 -3.82 -5.90
CA GLU A 80 -6.48 -4.90 -6.24
C GLU A 80 -7.05 -5.58 -5.00
N GLN A 81 -6.26 -5.71 -3.92
CA GLN A 81 -6.74 -6.31 -2.66
C GLN A 81 -7.38 -5.34 -1.68
N ASN A 82 -7.15 -4.03 -1.82
CA ASN A 82 -7.69 -3.01 -0.92
C ASN A 82 -8.53 -1.96 -1.67
N PRO A 83 -9.48 -2.34 -2.56
CA PRO A 83 -10.17 -1.39 -3.43
C PRO A 83 -10.92 -0.30 -2.64
N HIS A 84 -11.46 -0.65 -1.48
CA HIS A 84 -12.19 0.30 -0.62
C HIS A 84 -11.29 1.39 -0.03
N PHE A 85 -10.06 1.04 0.35
CA PHE A 85 -9.10 2.00 0.89
C PHE A 85 -8.69 3.03 -0.17
N PHE A 86 -8.28 2.58 -1.35
CA PHE A 86 -7.89 3.49 -2.43
C PHE A 86 -9.07 4.33 -2.93
N ALA A 87 -10.27 3.77 -2.97
CA ALA A 87 -11.48 4.56 -3.26
C ALA A 87 -11.78 5.61 -2.18
N MET A 88 -11.46 5.36 -0.91
CA MET A 88 -11.56 6.37 0.16
C MET A 88 -10.53 7.49 -0.06
N LEU A 89 -9.27 7.15 -0.33
CA LEU A 89 -8.21 8.13 -0.60
C LEU A 89 -8.56 9.05 -1.78
N ALA A 90 -9.01 8.50 -2.90
CA ALA A 90 -9.42 9.29 -4.06
C ALA A 90 -10.57 10.28 -3.74
N ARG A 91 -11.50 9.90 -2.85
CA ARG A 91 -12.58 10.79 -2.39
C ARG A 91 -12.04 11.91 -1.50
N LEU A 92 -11.10 11.59 -0.61
CA LEU A 92 -10.46 12.57 0.28
C LEU A 92 -9.64 13.59 -0.51
N GLU A 93 -8.84 13.13 -1.48
CA GLU A 93 -8.05 13.99 -2.36
C GLU A 93 -8.96 14.93 -3.16
N LYS A 94 -10.04 14.41 -3.74
CA LYS A 94 -11.04 15.22 -4.43
C LYS A 94 -11.68 16.27 -3.50
N ALA A 95 -11.98 15.91 -2.26
CA ALA A 95 -12.56 16.84 -1.29
C ALA A 95 -11.57 17.96 -0.91
N GLN A 96 -10.28 17.67 -0.85
CA GLN A 96 -9.23 18.66 -0.58
C GLN A 96 -9.03 19.65 -1.74
N ARG A 97 -9.11 19.18 -3.00
CA ARG A 97 -8.99 20.04 -4.20
C ARG A 97 -10.18 20.97 -4.44
N THR A 98 -11.30 20.75 -3.76
CA THR A 98 -12.53 21.56 -3.91
C THR A 98 -12.65 22.65 -2.82
N ARG A 99 -11.66 22.77 -1.94
CA ARG A 99 -11.52 23.87 -0.97
C ARG A 99 -10.48 24.87 -1.46
#